data_AF-A0AAQ4FNS5-F1
#
_entry.id   AF-A0AAQ4FNS5-F1
#
_cell.length_a   1.000
_cell.length_b   1.000
_cell.length_c   1.000
_cell.angle_alpha   90.00
_cell.angle_beta   90.00
_cell.angle_gamma   90.00
#
_symmetry.space_group_name_H-M   'P 1'
#
loop_
_entity.id
_entity.type
_entity.pdbx_description
1 polymer ?
#
loop_
_entity_poly.entity_id
_entity_poly.type
_entity_poly.pdbx_seq_one_letter_code
_entity_poly.pdbx_strand_id
1 'polypeptide(L)' 'MLAQLLLALTCAAAGAAGAPPRKADCHRRGGAAGELYNFQVPDVLGKRNVTLGEYRGNVLLVVNVATY' A
#
# COMPACT_ATOMS: atom_id res chain seq x y z
N MET A 1 -13.24 -26.47 36.38
CA MET A 1 -13.60 -26.43 34.94
C MET A 1 -14.39 -25.18 34.54
N LEU A 2 -15.12 -24.50 35.45
CA LEU A 2 -15.86 -23.26 35.16
C LEU A 2 -14.96 -22.06 34.76
N ALA A 3 -13.77 -21.96 35.35
CA ALA A 3 -12.82 -20.86 35.10
C ALA A 3 -12.25 -20.84 33.67
N GLN A 4 -12.14 -22.02 33.02
CA GLN A 4 -11.65 -22.12 31.65
C GLN A 4 -12.70 -21.67 30.63
N LEU A 5 -13.99 -21.87 30.94
CA LEU A 5 -15.09 -21.43 30.08
C LEU A 5 -15.23 -19.89 30.05
N LEU A 6 -14.98 -19.25 31.19
CA LEU A 6 -15.02 -17.79 31.32
C LEU A 6 -13.88 -17.10 30.54
N LEU A 7 -12.69 -17.69 30.51
CA LEU A 7 -11.53 -17.14 29.78
C LEU A 7 -11.75 -17.19 28.25
N ALA A 8 -12.41 -18.23 27.76
CA ALA A 8 -12.71 -18.40 26.34
C ALA A 8 -13.74 -17.39 25.83
N LEU A 9 -14.73 -17.02 26.67
CA LEU A 9 -15.76 -16.04 26.31
C LEU A 9 -15.19 -14.61 26.17
N THR A 10 -14.17 -14.25 26.96
CA THR A 10 -13.59 -12.90 26.91
C THR A 10 -12.72 -12.65 25.67
N CYS A 11 -12.10 -13.68 25.09
CA CYS A 11 -11.29 -13.52 23.86
C CYS A 11 -12.12 -13.40 22.58
N ALA A 12 -13.35 -13.95 22.55
CA ALA A 12 -14.20 -13.91 21.36
C ALA A 12 -14.80 -12.51 21.08
N ALA A 13 -14.91 -11.65 22.10
CA ALA A 13 -15.50 -10.31 21.96
C ALA A 13 -14.51 -9.25 21.44
N ALA A 14 -13.20 -9.51 21.48
CA ALA A 14 -12.17 -8.53 21.10
C ALA A 14 -11.83 -8.52 19.60
N GLY A 15 -12.33 -9.49 18.81
CA GLY A 15 -11.94 -9.68 17.41
C GLY A 15 -12.80 -8.99 16.36
N ALA A 16 -13.96 -8.41 16.72
CA ALA A 16 -14.95 -7.96 15.74
C ALA A 16 -14.86 -6.47 15.35
N ALA A 17 -14.09 -5.65 16.07
CA ALA A 17 -13.91 -4.25 15.74
C ALA A 17 -12.65 -4.08 14.89
N GLY A 18 -12.78 -4.33 13.58
CA GLY A 18 -11.75 -3.93 12.62
C GLY A 18 -11.41 -2.46 12.82
N ALA A 19 -10.12 -2.15 13.01
CA ALA A 19 -9.69 -0.78 13.26
C ALA A 19 -10.20 0.14 12.14
N PRO A 20 -10.75 1.33 12.47
CA PRO A 20 -11.19 2.27 11.45
C PRO A 20 -10.00 2.64 10.55
N PRO A 21 -10.22 2.76 9.23
CA PRO A 21 -9.15 3.12 8.31
C PRO A 21 -8.56 4.47 8.73
N ARG A 22 -7.24 4.51 8.94
CA ARG A 22 -6.56 5.76 9.25
C ARG A 22 -6.52 6.62 8.00
N LYS A 23 -7.01 7.86 8.12
CA LYS A 23 -6.80 8.88 7.09
C LYS A 23 -5.30 9.09 6.94
N ALA A 24 -4.75 8.80 5.77
CA ALA A 24 -3.40 9.20 5.42
C ALA A 24 -3.47 10.65 4.91
N ASP A 25 -2.92 11.60 5.67
CA ASP A 25 -2.65 12.93 5.11
C ASP A 25 -1.46 12.81 4.16
N CYS A 26 -1.78 12.58 2.89
CA CYS A 26 -0.80 12.61 1.83
C CYS A 26 -0.31 14.04 1.65
N HIS A 27 0.76 14.42 2.34
CA HIS A 27 1.51 15.61 2.00
C HIS A 27 2.06 15.42 0.59
N ARG A 28 1.39 16.03 -0.40
CA ARG A 28 1.96 16.22 -1.72
C ARG A 28 3.19 17.09 -1.54
N ARG A 29 4.37 16.47 -1.44
CA ARG A 29 5.63 17.20 -1.65
C ARG A 29 5.50 17.81 -3.04
N GLY A 30 5.45 19.14 -3.09
CA GLY A 30 5.46 19.90 -4.33
C GLY A 30 6.83 19.69 -4.96
N GLY A 31 7.00 18.56 -5.65
CA GLY A 31 8.19 18.24 -6.38
C GLY A 31 8.37 19.16 -7.56
N ALA A 32 9.58 19.70 -7.73
CA ALA A 32 9.98 20.33 -8.98
C ALA A 32 9.70 19.37 -10.15
N ALA A 33 9.41 19.90 -11.34
CA ALA A 33 9.00 19.18 -12.55
C ALA A 33 9.94 18.05 -13.05
N GLY A 34 10.98 17.69 -12.29
CA GLY A 34 11.87 16.54 -12.53
C GLY A 34 11.59 15.29 -11.68
N GLU A 35 10.69 15.31 -10.69
CA GLU A 35 10.48 14.15 -9.81
C GLU A 35 9.86 12.93 -10.52
N LEU A 36 8.98 13.15 -11.51
CA LEU A 36 8.24 12.05 -12.14
C LEU A 36 9.17 11.07 -12.87
N TYR A 37 10.14 11.58 -13.65
CA TYR A 37 11.07 10.70 -14.39
C TYR A 37 12.08 9.99 -13.50
N ASN A 38 12.28 10.48 -12.28
CA ASN A 38 13.15 9.84 -11.30
C ASN A 38 12.40 8.79 -10.46
N PHE A 39 11.09 8.63 -10.67
CA PHE A 39 10.29 7.63 -9.99
C PHE A 39 10.73 6.22 -10.40
N GLN A 40 11.03 5.39 -9.42
CA GLN A 40 11.50 4.01 -9.61
C GLN A 40 10.44 3.03 -9.14
N VAL A 41 10.18 2.01 -9.96
CA VAL A 41 9.24 0.94 -9.66
C VAL A 41 9.93 -0.40 -9.91
N PRO A 42 9.86 -1.37 -8.98
CA PRO A 42 10.35 -2.71 -9.27
C PRO A 42 9.59 -3.31 -10.46
N ASP A 43 10.28 -4.06 -11.30
CA ASP A 43 9.62 -4.81 -12.36
C ASP A 43 8.73 -5.92 -11.79
N VAL A 44 7.88 -6.50 -12.65
CA VAL A 44 6.92 -7.54 -12.25
C VAL A 44 7.58 -8.80 -11.68
N LEU A 45 8.87 -9.01 -11.94
CA LEU A 45 9.64 -10.15 -11.44
C LEU A 45 10.47 -9.80 -10.19
N GLY A 46 10.44 -8.55 -9.74
CA GLY A 46 11.25 -8.03 -8.64
C GLY A 46 12.77 -8.04 -8.90
N LYS A 47 13.21 -8.13 -10.15
CA LYS A 47 14.65 -8.33 -10.48
C LYS A 47 15.41 -7.02 -10.64
N ARG A 48 14.73 -5.97 -11.07
CA ARG A 48 15.33 -4.64 -11.24
C ARG A 48 14.32 -3.54 -10.94
N ASN A 49 14.84 -2.38 -10.58
CA ASN A 49 14.07 -1.14 -10.55
C ASN A 49 14.08 -0.52 -11.95
N VAL A 50 12.90 -0.19 -12.45
CA VAL A 50 12.68 0.52 -13.71
C VAL A 50 12.36 1.97 -13.39
N THR A 51 13.00 2.90 -14.09
CA THR A 51 12.73 4.33 -13.92
C THR A 51 11.75 4.81 -14.98
N LEU A 52 10.84 5.73 -14.63
CA LEU A 52 9.96 6.34 -15.64
C LEU A 52 10.74 7.16 -16.68
N GLY A 53 11.99 7.53 -16.39
CA GLY A 53 12.91 8.19 -17.32
C GLY A 53 13.22 7.38 -18.57
N GLU A 54 13.18 6.04 -18.50
CA GLU A 54 13.42 5.14 -19.65
C GLU A 54 12.40 5.33 -20.79
N TYR A 55 11.25 5.91 -20.49
CA TYR A 55 10.14 6.09 -21.43
C TYR A 55 9.96 7.54 -21.91
N ARG A 56 10.91 8.44 -21.64
CA ARG A 56 10.85 9.83 -22.12
C ARG A 56 10.62 9.90 -23.63
N GLY A 57 9.77 10.83 -24.05
CA GLY A 57 9.36 10.99 -25.45
C GLY A 57 8.14 10.14 -25.85
N ASN A 58 7.68 9.23 -24.98
CA ASN A 58 6.46 8.44 -25.21
C ASN A 58 5.32 8.92 -24.31
N VAL A 59 4.09 8.74 -24.78
CA VAL A 59 2.88 8.90 -23.97
C VAL A 59 2.65 7.60 -23.19
N LEU A 60 2.50 7.70 -21.87
CA LEU A 60 2.33 6.54 -20.98
C LEU A 60 0.93 6.50 -20.38
N LEU A 61 0.34 5.31 -20.37
CA LEU A 61 -0.84 4.98 -19.55
C LEU A 61 -0.38 4.19 -18.32
N VAL A 62 -0.57 4.77 -17.13
CA VAL A 62 -0.24 4.12 -15.86
C VAL A 62 -1.52 3.56 -15.25
N VAL A 63 -1.58 2.24 -15.08
CA VAL A 63 -2.75 1.54 -14.53
C VAL A 63 -2.40 0.96 -13.16
N ASN A 64 -3.15 1.36 -12.13
CA ASN A 64 -3.05 0.75 -10.81
C ASN A 64 -3.92 -0.52 -10.77
N VAL A 65 -3.32 -1.67 -10.49
CA VAL A 65 -3.97 -2.99 -10.45
C VAL A 65 -3.72 -3.67 -9.11
N ALA A 66 -4.70 -4.44 -8.64
CA ALA A 66 -4.61 -5.29 -7.45
C ALA A 66 -5.40 -6.58 -7.67
N THR A 67 -4.92 -7.70 -7.11
CA THR A 67 -5.65 -8.99 -7.09
C THR A 67 -6.43 -9.15 -5.79
N TYR A 68 -7.54 -9.89 -5.84
CA TYR A 68 -8.40 -10.18 -4.69
C TYR A 68 -7.74 -11.10 -3.66
#